data_AF-A0A495X5Q0-F1
#
_entry.id   AF-A0A495X5Q0-F1
#
_cell.length_a   1.000
_cell.length_b   1.000
_cell.length_c   1.000
_cell.angle_alpha   90.00
_cell.angle_beta   90.00
_cell.angle_gamma   90.00
#
_symmetry.space_group_name_H-M   'P 1'
#
loop_
_entity.id
_entity.type
_entity.pdbx_description
1 polymer ?
#
loop_
_entity_poly.entity_id
_entity_poly.type
_entity_poly.pdbx_seq_one_letter_code
_entity_poly.pdbx_strand_id
1 'polypeptide(L)'
;MRARLLGHRNLNTAQAYMAVFDEELVRSYRAFLGNRRALRPEAEHREATEQEWREFQQHFQTRKLELGECGRPYGAPCKHEHACIRCPSLRVDPRARPRLVEIIDNLRDRIAEARMNGWLGEVQGLQVSLNEAARKLAGFDRARDRQPAGTVNLGMPVITHNNT
;
A
#
# COMPACT_ATOMS: atom_id res chain seq x y z
N MET A 1 5.59 -38.82 13.48
CA MET A 1 5.56 -39.73 14.66
C MET A 1 5.83 -39.03 16.01
N ARG A 2 5.53 -37.73 16.21
CA ARG A 2 5.82 -37.03 17.50
C ARG A 2 4.60 -36.53 18.29
N ALA A 3 3.39 -36.55 17.73
CA ALA A 3 2.18 -36.09 18.42
C ALA A 3 1.70 -37.02 19.56
N ARG A 4 2.25 -38.24 19.67
CA ARG A 4 1.79 -39.26 20.65
C ARG A 4 2.58 -39.28 21.96
N LEU A 5 3.64 -38.48 22.10
CA LEU A 5 4.53 -38.52 23.28
C LEU A 5 4.10 -37.58 24.43
N LEU A 6 3.20 -36.61 24.21
CA LEU A 6 2.93 -35.55 25.20
C LEU A 6 1.44 -35.37 25.56
N GLY A 7 0.54 -36.26 25.13
CA GLY A 7 -0.84 -36.32 25.66
C GLY A 7 -1.76 -35.13 25.33
N HIS A 8 -1.39 -34.21 24.45
CA HIS A 8 -2.27 -33.08 24.09
C HIS A 8 -3.31 -33.49 23.03
N ARG A 9 -4.60 -33.33 23.38
CA ARG A 9 -5.78 -33.68 22.57
C ARG A 9 -6.17 -32.65 21.49
N ASN A 10 -5.39 -31.59 21.29
CA ASN A 10 -5.71 -30.53 20.34
C ASN A 10 -4.50 -30.14 19.48
N LEU A 11 -4.67 -30.17 18.16
CA LEU A 11 -3.67 -29.79 17.16
C LEU A 11 -3.23 -28.32 17.28
N ASN A 12 -4.12 -27.43 17.73
CA ASN A 12 -3.82 -26.00 17.89
C ASN A 12 -2.77 -25.75 18.99
N THR A 13 -2.65 -26.64 19.98
CA THR A 13 -1.66 -26.51 21.06
C THR A 13 -0.25 -26.94 20.61
N ALA A 14 -0.15 -27.79 19.58
CA ALA A 14 1.12 -28.19 18.97
C ALA A 14 1.65 -27.16 17.94
N GLN A 15 0.78 -26.30 17.40
CA GLN A 15 1.14 -25.27 16.43
C GLN A 15 2.10 -24.21 17.00
N ALA A 16 2.06 -23.93 18.30
CA ALA A 16 3.01 -23.03 18.94
C ALA A 16 4.46 -23.57 18.91
N TYR A 17 4.65 -24.90 18.85
CA TYR A 17 5.96 -25.53 18.65
C TYR A 17 6.39 -25.56 17.17
N MET A 18 5.48 -25.30 16.21
CA MET A 18 5.78 -25.16 14.78
C MET A 18 6.29 -23.77 14.40
N ALA A 19 6.59 -22.89 15.36
CA ALA A 19 7.43 -21.72 15.12
C ALA A 19 8.92 -22.10 14.88
N VAL A 20 9.24 -23.39 14.79
CA VAL A 20 10.47 -23.89 14.18
C VAL A 20 10.24 -23.91 12.67
N PHE A 21 10.89 -23.02 11.93
CA PHE A 21 10.91 -23.06 10.47
C PHE A 21 11.44 -24.43 10.03
N ASP A 22 10.53 -25.26 9.54
CA ASP A 22 10.90 -26.59 9.06
C ASP A 22 11.76 -26.44 7.80
N GLU A 23 13.03 -26.86 7.86
CA GLU A 23 13.94 -26.84 6.71
C GLU A 23 13.37 -27.60 5.52
N GLU A 24 12.57 -28.65 5.75
CA GLU A 24 11.87 -29.38 4.71
C GLU A 24 10.76 -28.54 4.06
N LEU A 25 10.07 -27.70 4.84
CA LEU A 25 9.10 -26.74 4.29
C LEU A 25 9.80 -25.68 3.44
N VAL A 26 10.92 -25.13 3.89
CA VAL A 26 11.70 -24.15 3.11
C VAL A 26 12.24 -24.78 1.83
N ARG A 27 12.79 -25.99 1.91
CA ARG A 27 13.32 -26.75 0.77
C ARG A 27 12.24 -27.07 -0.25
N SER A 28 11.11 -27.61 0.21
CA SER A 28 9.97 -27.94 -0.67
C SER A 28 9.40 -26.71 -1.35
N TYR A 29 9.26 -25.58 -0.63
CA TYR A 29 8.81 -24.32 -1.22
C TYR A 29 9.78 -23.76 -2.26
N ARG A 30 11.10 -23.79 -1.99
CA ARG A 30 12.13 -23.39 -2.96
C ARG A 30 12.12 -24.28 -4.22
N ALA A 31 11.97 -25.59 -4.06
CA ALA A 31 11.86 -26.53 -5.18
C ALA A 31 10.60 -26.26 -6.01
N PHE A 32 9.46 -26.01 -5.37
CA PHE A 32 8.22 -25.61 -6.03
C PHE A 32 8.39 -24.32 -6.84
N LEU A 33 9.03 -23.29 -6.28
CA LEU A 33 9.32 -22.04 -6.98
C LEU A 33 10.26 -22.27 -8.17
N GLY A 34 11.32 -23.07 -8.00
CA GLY A 34 12.28 -23.42 -9.05
C GLY A 34 11.61 -24.09 -10.24
N ASN A 35 10.80 -25.12 -9.99
CA ASN A 35 10.03 -25.82 -11.02
C ASN A 35 9.12 -24.88 -11.81
N ARG A 36 8.45 -23.94 -11.12
CA ARG A 36 7.61 -22.94 -11.80
C ARG A 36 8.41 -21.96 -12.62
N ARG A 37 9.58 -21.50 -12.15
CA ARG A 37 10.44 -20.58 -12.91
C ARG A 37 10.97 -21.24 -14.17
N ALA A 38 11.30 -22.54 -14.12
CA ALA A 38 11.78 -23.32 -15.26
C ALA A 38 10.72 -23.47 -16.38
N LEU A 39 9.43 -23.40 -16.04
CA LEU A 39 8.34 -23.44 -17.03
C LEU A 39 8.07 -22.10 -17.71
N ARG A 40 8.64 -20.99 -17.23
CA ARG A 40 8.43 -19.67 -17.85
C ARG A 40 9.44 -19.47 -18.98
N PRO A 41 9.05 -18.84 -20.10
CA PRO A 41 9.98 -18.48 -21.17
C PRO A 41 11.18 -17.70 -20.63
N GLU A 42 12.38 -17.99 -21.15
CA GLU A 42 13.63 -17.33 -20.74
C GLU A 42 13.53 -15.80 -20.80
N ALA A 43 12.86 -15.27 -21.82
CA ALA A 43 12.65 -13.84 -22.00
C ALA A 43 11.96 -13.15 -20.80
N GLU A 44 11.21 -13.87 -19.98
CA GLU A 44 10.58 -13.32 -18.77
C GLU A 44 11.54 -13.17 -17.59
N HIS A 45 12.71 -13.83 -17.63
CA HIS A 45 13.78 -13.73 -16.61
C HIS A 45 14.94 -12.84 -17.06
N ARG A 46 14.80 -12.16 -18.19
CA ARG A 46 15.75 -11.14 -18.66
C ARG A 46 16.07 -10.15 -17.55
N GLU A 47 17.35 -9.83 -17.39
CA GLU A 47 17.75 -8.70 -16.57
C GLU A 47 17.29 -7.38 -17.20
N ALA A 48 16.68 -6.53 -16.39
CA ALA A 48 16.31 -5.19 -16.81
C ALA A 48 17.58 -4.38 -17.14
N THR A 49 17.54 -3.67 -18.25
CA THR A 49 18.60 -2.77 -18.70
C THR A 49 18.71 -1.56 -17.79
N GLU A 50 19.87 -0.92 -17.80
CA GLU A 50 20.09 0.33 -17.07
C GLU A 50 19.10 1.43 -17.47
N GLN A 51 18.67 1.48 -18.75
CA GLN A 51 17.65 2.43 -19.19
C GLN A 51 16.28 2.12 -18.58
N GLU A 52 15.83 0.86 -18.61
CA GLU A 52 14.58 0.45 -17.95
C GLU A 52 14.63 0.72 -16.44
N TRP A 53 15.79 0.51 -15.80
CA TRP A 53 16.00 0.86 -14.39
C TRP A 53 15.87 2.36 -14.14
N ARG A 54 16.48 3.21 -14.98
CA ARG A 54 16.35 4.67 -14.86
C ARG A 54 14.92 5.13 -15.08
N GLU A 55 14.23 4.62 -16.08
CA GLU A 55 12.81 4.91 -16.35
C GLU A 55 11.92 4.50 -15.16
N PHE A 56 12.12 3.28 -14.64
CA PHE A 56 11.45 2.80 -13.44
C PHE A 56 11.71 3.73 -12.25
N GLN A 57 12.96 4.02 -11.93
CA GLN A 57 13.33 4.87 -10.78
C GLN A 57 12.75 6.29 -10.89
N GLN A 58 12.80 6.90 -12.07
CA GLN A 58 12.15 8.19 -12.30
C GLN A 58 10.67 8.10 -11.98
N HIS A 59 9.95 7.09 -12.44
CA HIS A 59 8.51 6.92 -12.18
C HIS A 59 8.16 6.74 -10.69
N PHE A 60 9.01 6.10 -9.87
CA PHE A 60 8.77 5.93 -8.43
C PHE A 60 9.07 7.19 -7.62
N GLN A 61 10.02 8.03 -8.05
CA GLN A 61 10.41 9.23 -7.31
C GLN A 61 9.68 10.51 -7.75
N THR A 62 8.95 10.52 -8.88
CA THR A 62 8.56 11.80 -9.53
C THR A 62 7.10 12.21 -9.48
N ARG A 63 6.13 11.34 -9.13
CA ARG A 63 4.72 11.79 -9.09
C ARG A 63 4.36 12.45 -7.75
N LYS A 64 5.03 13.58 -7.49
CA LYS A 64 4.61 14.55 -6.49
C LYS A 64 3.32 15.22 -6.96
N LEU A 65 2.40 15.37 -6.04
CA LEU A 65 1.11 16.02 -6.20
C LEU A 65 1.00 17.09 -5.11
N GLU A 66 0.13 18.07 -5.32
CA GLU A 66 -0.07 19.20 -4.38
C GLU A 66 -0.30 18.75 -2.92
N LEU A 67 -0.98 17.62 -2.73
CA LEU A 67 -1.33 17.10 -1.41
C LEU A 67 -0.45 15.92 -0.96
N GLY A 68 0.54 15.51 -1.74
CA GLY A 68 1.38 14.36 -1.41
C GLY A 68 1.89 13.61 -2.64
N GLU A 69 1.64 12.32 -2.71
CA GLU A 69 2.24 11.44 -3.73
C GLU A 69 1.21 10.53 -4.40
N CYS A 70 1.44 10.24 -5.68
CA CYS A 70 0.66 9.24 -6.41
C CYS A 70 1.25 7.85 -6.17
N GLY A 71 0.59 7.01 -5.37
CA GLY A 71 0.99 5.64 -5.10
C GLY A 71 0.57 4.62 -6.18
N ARG A 72 0.39 5.06 -7.43
CA ARG A 72 -0.06 4.22 -8.52
C ARG A 72 1.10 3.34 -9.05
N PRO A 73 0.86 2.06 -9.40
CA PRO A 73 1.90 1.21 -9.95
C PRO A 73 2.51 1.76 -11.25
N TYR A 74 3.79 1.44 -11.49
CA TYR A 74 4.48 1.71 -12.75
C TYR A 74 3.66 1.22 -13.95
N GLY A 75 3.59 2.03 -15.01
CA GLY A 75 2.87 1.70 -16.25
C GLY A 75 1.34 1.77 -16.18
N ALA A 76 0.72 2.07 -15.03
CA ALA A 76 -0.74 2.16 -14.94
C ALA A 76 -1.26 3.56 -15.36
N PRO A 77 -2.18 3.68 -16.34
CA PRO A 77 -2.62 4.98 -16.89
C PRO A 77 -3.60 5.71 -15.98
N CYS A 78 -3.38 7.00 -15.69
CA CYS A 78 -4.31 7.82 -14.91
C CYS A 78 -5.43 8.40 -15.79
N LYS A 79 -6.70 8.05 -15.52
CA LYS A 79 -7.85 8.65 -16.23
C LYS A 79 -8.01 10.15 -15.97
N HIS A 80 -7.50 10.64 -14.84
CA HIS A 80 -7.68 12.02 -14.41
C HIS A 80 -6.39 12.49 -13.72
N GLU A 81 -5.34 12.72 -14.51
CA GLU A 81 -4.00 13.08 -14.03
C GLU A 81 -3.98 14.31 -13.10
N HIS A 82 -5.04 15.12 -13.11
CA HIS A 82 -5.21 16.31 -12.28
C HIS A 82 -6.32 16.22 -11.22
N ALA A 83 -7.12 15.14 -11.15
CA ALA A 83 -8.23 15.01 -10.20
C ALA A 83 -7.84 14.22 -8.93
N CYS A 84 -6.68 14.53 -8.36
CA CYS A 84 -6.02 13.65 -7.39
C CYS A 84 -6.79 13.45 -6.08
N ILE A 85 -7.57 14.43 -5.61
CA ILE A 85 -8.29 14.28 -4.34
C ILE A 85 -9.33 13.16 -4.35
N ARG A 86 -9.88 12.84 -5.52
CA ARG A 86 -10.81 11.71 -5.71
C ARG A 86 -10.09 10.37 -5.90
N CYS A 87 -8.77 10.41 -6.13
CA CYS A 87 -8.00 9.23 -6.49
C CYS A 87 -7.75 8.35 -5.26
N PRO A 88 -8.05 7.03 -5.31
CA PRO A 88 -7.68 6.10 -4.25
C PRO A 88 -6.17 5.96 -4.09
N SER A 89 -5.42 6.14 -5.17
CA SER A 89 -3.95 6.06 -5.15
C SER A 89 -3.26 7.30 -4.59
N LEU A 90 -3.98 8.39 -4.31
CA LEU A 90 -3.40 9.56 -3.65
C LEU A 90 -3.07 9.21 -2.20
N ARG A 91 -1.77 9.16 -1.91
CA ARG A 91 -1.19 9.10 -0.57
C ARG A 91 -0.95 10.54 -0.12
N VAL A 92 -1.82 11.02 0.76
CA VAL A 92 -1.74 12.41 1.23
C VAL A 92 -0.57 12.52 2.22
N ASP A 93 0.22 13.57 2.10
CA ASP A 93 1.27 13.91 3.06
C ASP A 93 0.61 14.30 4.40
N PRO A 94 1.01 13.71 5.55
CA PRO A 94 0.51 14.12 6.87
C PRO A 94 0.57 15.63 7.13
N ARG A 95 1.57 16.33 6.58
CA ARG A 95 1.73 17.78 6.70
C ARG A 95 0.64 18.57 5.96
N ALA A 96 -0.02 17.96 4.98
CA ALA A 96 -1.10 18.58 4.21
C ALA A 96 -2.47 18.51 4.91
N ARG A 97 -2.56 17.99 6.14
CA ARG A 97 -3.82 17.92 6.91
C ARG A 97 -4.54 19.27 7.02
N PRO A 98 -3.90 20.40 7.36
CA PRO A 98 -4.59 21.70 7.44
C PRO A 98 -5.18 22.11 6.07
N ARG A 99 -4.41 21.92 5.00
CA ARG A 99 -4.85 22.19 3.64
C ARG A 99 -6.05 21.33 3.23
N LEU A 100 -6.11 20.08 3.68
CA LEU A 100 -7.24 19.19 3.42
C LEU A 100 -8.53 19.69 4.10
N VAL A 101 -8.43 20.29 5.29
CA VAL A 101 -9.56 20.93 5.97
C VAL A 101 -10.06 22.13 5.18
N GLU A 102 -9.15 23.02 4.73
CA GLU A 102 -9.52 24.16 3.89
C GLU A 102 -10.23 23.74 2.60
N ILE A 103 -9.76 22.65 1.96
CA ILE A 103 -10.42 22.10 0.75
C ILE A 103 -11.83 21.61 1.08
N ILE A 104 -12.02 20.95 2.22
CA ILE A 104 -13.34 20.47 2.65
C ILE A 104 -14.30 21.64 2.85
N ASP A 105 -13.85 22.72 3.51
CA ASP A 105 -14.68 23.90 3.76
C ASP A 105 -15.01 24.62 2.45
N ASN A 106 -14.02 24.83 1.57
CA ASN A 106 -14.26 25.38 0.25
C ASN A 106 -15.25 24.54 -0.58
N LEU A 107 -15.17 23.22 -0.52
CA LEU A 107 -16.10 22.34 -1.22
C LEU A 107 -17.53 22.46 -0.67
N ARG A 108 -17.71 22.68 0.64
CA ARG A 108 -19.03 22.93 1.24
C ARG A 108 -19.62 24.24 0.74
N ASP A 109 -18.83 25.30 0.71
CA ASP A 109 -19.26 26.62 0.23
C ASP A 109 -19.66 26.55 -1.24
N ARG A 110 -18.84 25.91 -2.08
CA ARG A 110 -19.14 25.72 -3.51
C ARG A 110 -20.39 24.87 -3.76
N ILE A 111 -20.66 23.88 -2.91
CA ILE A 111 -21.91 23.09 -2.98
C ILE A 111 -23.11 23.97 -2.64
N ALA A 112 -23.00 24.81 -1.61
CA ALA A 112 -24.07 25.72 -1.23
C ALA A 112 -24.37 26.72 -2.37
N GLU A 113 -23.33 27.33 -2.94
CA GLU A 113 -23.43 28.23 -4.09
C GLU A 113 -24.06 27.54 -5.31
N ALA A 114 -23.58 26.34 -5.67
CA ALA A 114 -24.13 25.59 -6.81
C ALA A 114 -25.62 25.23 -6.60
N ARG A 115 -26.04 24.95 -5.36
CA ARG A 115 -27.46 24.72 -5.04
C ARG A 115 -28.30 25.98 -5.17
N MET A 116 -27.81 27.12 -4.67
CA MET A 116 -28.50 28.40 -4.79
C MET A 116 -28.72 28.81 -6.24
N ASN A 117 -27.75 28.52 -7.11
CA ASN A 117 -27.80 28.84 -8.54
C ASN A 117 -28.45 27.75 -9.41
N GLY A 118 -28.90 26.63 -8.82
CA GLY A 118 -29.53 25.53 -9.56
C GLY A 118 -28.58 24.69 -10.44
N TRP A 119 -27.28 24.73 -10.20
CA TRP A 119 -26.26 23.98 -10.96
C TRP A 119 -26.15 22.52 -10.51
N LEU A 120 -27.21 21.75 -10.74
CA LEU A 120 -27.32 20.37 -10.25
C LEU A 120 -26.19 19.45 -10.75
N GLY A 121 -25.70 19.65 -11.97
CA GLY A 121 -24.56 18.89 -12.52
C GLY A 121 -23.25 19.11 -11.77
N GLU A 122 -23.01 20.33 -11.27
CA GLU A 122 -21.80 20.63 -10.50
C GLU A 122 -21.88 20.11 -9.07
N VAL A 123 -23.07 20.20 -8.46
CA VAL A 123 -23.31 19.71 -7.09
C VAL A 123 -22.87 18.25 -6.93
N GLN A 124 -23.21 17.38 -7.89
CA GLN A 124 -22.83 15.98 -7.83
C GLN A 124 -21.30 15.79 -7.83
N GLY A 125 -20.60 16.47 -8.74
CA GLY A 125 -19.14 16.40 -8.84
C GLY A 125 -18.44 16.95 -7.58
N LEU A 126 -18.94 18.05 -7.03
CA LEU A 126 -18.42 18.65 -5.80
C LEU A 126 -18.65 17.74 -4.59
N GLN A 127 -19.81 17.09 -4.49
CA GLN A 127 -20.12 16.16 -3.41
C GLN A 127 -19.19 14.94 -3.42
N VAL A 128 -18.85 14.41 -4.60
CA VAL A 128 -17.86 13.32 -4.73
C VAL A 128 -16.49 13.77 -4.21
N SER A 129 -16.04 14.97 -4.59
CA SER A 129 -14.78 15.53 -4.08
C SER A 129 -14.80 15.70 -2.55
N LEU A 130 -15.91 16.20 -2.00
CA LEU A 130 -16.08 16.43 -0.56
C LEU A 130 -16.02 15.12 0.22
N ASN A 131 -16.74 14.09 -0.24
CA ASN A 131 -16.75 12.78 0.40
C ASN A 131 -15.35 12.16 0.42
N GLU A 132 -14.61 12.28 -0.69
CA GLU A 132 -13.25 11.75 -0.79
C GLU A 132 -12.25 12.52 0.09
N ALA A 133 -12.35 13.85 0.13
CA ALA A 133 -11.54 14.68 1.01
C ALA A 133 -11.79 14.33 2.50
N ALA A 134 -13.06 14.24 2.90
CA ALA A 134 -13.46 13.87 4.26
C ALA A 134 -12.99 12.46 4.63
N ARG A 135 -13.09 11.49 3.72
CA ARG A 135 -12.60 10.12 3.93
C ARG A 135 -11.10 10.08 4.17
N LYS A 136 -10.32 10.86 3.43
CA LYS A 136 -8.87 10.98 3.61
C LYS A 136 -8.52 11.64 4.95
N LEU A 137 -9.24 12.69 5.35
CA LEU A 137 -9.07 13.35 6.65
C LEU A 137 -9.35 12.38 7.82
N ALA A 138 -10.47 11.66 7.77
CA ALA A 138 -10.80 10.63 8.77
C ALA A 138 -9.79 9.46 8.77
N GLY A 139 -9.14 9.20 7.64
CA GLY A 139 -8.01 8.26 7.56
C GLY A 139 -6.80 8.74 8.36
N PHE A 140 -6.47 10.03 8.27
CA PHE A 140 -5.39 10.63 9.05
C PHE A 140 -5.66 10.63 10.55
N ASP A 141 -6.86 11.06 10.96
CA ASP A 141 -7.19 11.14 12.37
C ASP A 141 -7.13 9.74 13.01
N ARG A 142 -7.64 8.71 12.33
CA ARG A 142 -7.48 7.31 12.77
C ARG A 142 -6.03 6.84 12.82
N ALA A 143 -5.19 7.24 11.86
CA ALA A 143 -3.78 6.86 11.86
C ALA A 143 -3.01 7.52 13.00
N ARG A 144 -3.31 8.78 13.32
CA ARG A 144 -2.77 9.50 14.47
C ARG A 144 -3.20 8.85 15.78
N ASP A 145 -4.48 8.54 15.92
CA ASP A 145 -5.03 7.96 17.16
C ASP A 145 -4.55 6.52 17.40
N ARG A 146 -4.14 5.81 16.33
CA ARG A 146 -3.59 4.46 16.38
C ARG A 146 -2.07 4.41 16.46
N GLN A 147 -1.36 5.53 16.43
CA GLN A 147 0.09 5.51 16.64
C GLN A 147 0.37 4.93 18.03
N PRO A 148 1.01 3.75 18.12
CA PRO A 148 1.47 3.25 19.41
C PRO A 148 2.44 4.28 19.98
N ALA A 149 2.51 4.42 21.31
CA ALA A 149 3.40 5.36 22.00
C ALA A 149 4.92 5.09 21.80
N GLY A 150 5.31 4.28 20.81
CA GLY A 150 6.70 3.98 20.49
C GLY A 150 6.85 3.25 19.15
N THR A 151 8.05 3.33 18.59
CA THR A 151 8.47 2.53 17.43
C THR A 151 8.41 1.05 17.78
N VAL A 152 7.63 0.27 17.03
CA VAL A 152 7.66 -1.20 17.13
C VAL A 152 8.95 -1.67 16.48
N ASN A 153 9.93 -2.06 17.29
CA ASN A 153 11.17 -2.65 16.80
C ASN A 153 10.89 -4.07 16.29
N LEU A 154 10.88 -4.25 14.97
CA LEU A 154 10.65 -5.53 14.33
C LEU A 154 11.91 -6.43 14.28
N GLY A 155 13.06 -5.93 14.77
CA GLY A 155 14.37 -6.57 14.62
C GLY A 155 14.87 -6.48 13.18
N MET A 156 16.17 -6.19 12.98
CA MET A 156 16.81 -6.40 11.69
C MET A 156 17.25 -7.86 11.59
N PRO A 157 16.87 -8.61 10.55
CA PRO A 157 17.39 -9.95 10.36
C PRO A 157 18.90 -9.86 10.11
N VAL A 158 19.68 -10.55 10.94
CA VAL A 158 21.13 -10.67 10.76
C VAL A 158 21.37 -11.62 9.59
N ILE A 159 21.82 -11.10 8.45
CA ILE A 159 22.18 -11.92 7.29
C ILE A 159 23.57 -12.48 7.56
N THR A 160 23.65 -13.72 8.04
CA THR A 160 24.92 -14.45 8.16
C THR A 160 25.33 -14.96 6.78
N HIS A 161 26.36 -14.36 6.19
CA HIS A 161 27.02 -14.92 5.02
C HIS A 161 27.91 -16.09 5.45
N ASN A 162 27.48 -17.31 5.21
CA ASN A 162 28.35 -18.48 5.32
C ASN A 162 29.28 -18.50 4.11
N ASN A 163 30.52 -18.06 4.31
CA ASN A 163 31.62 -18.31 3.37
C ASN A 163 32.03 -19.79 3.47
N THR A 164 31.72 -20.55 2.44
CA THR A 164 32.45 -21.76 2.04
C THR A 164 33.38 -21.41 0.92
#